data_AF-A0A1I4M543-F1
#
_entry.id   AF-A0A1I4M543-F1
#
_cell.length_a   1.000
_cell.length_b   1.000
_cell.length_c   1.000
_cell.angle_alpha   90.00
_cell.angle_beta   90.00
_cell.angle_gamma   90.00
#
_symmetry.space_group_name_H-M   'P 1'
#
loop_
_entity.id
_entity.type
_entity.pdbx_description
1 polymer ?
#
loop_
_entity_poly.entity_id
_entity_poly.type
_entity_poly.pdbx_seq_one_letter_code
_entity_poly.pdbx_strand_id
1 'polypeptide(L)'
;MDEEIAQWLREQPLDEPVEIDGEFVYLAPRQDGAELGAILVHAYSPAQLQEALRLGFQSALHFDAGLGHTADGRNLVLTRWLPRVDGWIDAAAQLEQLLDQLAMWRAALGPRQAALPGAEQRSEQRLRQMLSGAAP
;
A
#
# COMPACT_ATOMS: atom_id res chain seq x y z
N MET A 1 -6.06 18.92 -14.16
CA MET A 1 -5.18 17.78 -13.90
C MET A 1 -5.88 16.75 -13.02
N ASP A 2 -6.62 17.18 -11.98
CA ASP A 2 -7.36 16.27 -11.09
C ASP A 2 -8.52 15.50 -11.76
N GLU A 3 -9.14 16.04 -12.80
CA GLU A 3 -10.33 15.43 -13.41
C GLU A 3 -10.01 14.18 -14.25
N GLU A 4 -8.84 14.13 -14.88
CA GLU A 4 -8.34 12.95 -15.60
C GLU A 4 -8.01 11.81 -14.63
N ILE A 5 -7.39 12.13 -13.49
CA ILE A 5 -7.07 11.15 -12.43
C ILE A 5 -8.36 10.62 -11.80
N ALA A 6 -9.32 11.50 -11.50
CA ALA A 6 -10.61 11.10 -10.96
C ALA A 6 -11.41 10.22 -11.95
N GLN A 7 -11.34 10.52 -13.25
CA GLN A 7 -11.94 9.68 -14.29
C GLN A 7 -11.28 8.31 -14.34
N TRP A 8 -9.94 8.27 -14.36
CA TRP A 8 -9.19 7.02 -14.39
C TRP A 8 -9.45 6.13 -13.15
N LEU A 9 -9.55 6.73 -11.96
CA LEU A 9 -9.91 6.00 -10.72
C LEU A 9 -11.32 5.38 -10.78
N ARG A 10 -12.30 6.08 -11.38
CA ARG A 10 -13.66 5.55 -11.55
C ARG A 10 -13.73 4.33 -12.45
N GLU A 11 -12.78 4.18 -13.36
CA GLU A 11 -12.74 3.09 -14.34
C GLU A 11 -12.02 1.84 -13.81
N GLN A 12 -11.38 1.93 -12.64
CA GLN A 12 -10.68 0.79 -12.05
C GLN A 12 -11.67 -0.28 -11.54
N PRO A 13 -11.40 -1.57 -11.75
CA PRO A 13 -12.25 -2.63 -11.22
C PRO A 13 -12.26 -2.64 -9.69
N LEU A 14 -13.37 -3.15 -9.14
CA LEU A 14 -13.54 -3.44 -7.72
C LEU A 14 -13.36 -4.94 -7.49
N ASP A 15 -13.03 -5.33 -6.26
CA ASP A 15 -12.76 -6.72 -5.83
C ASP A 15 -11.59 -7.42 -6.54
N GLU A 16 -10.80 -6.70 -7.35
CA GLU A 16 -9.65 -7.23 -8.07
C GLU A 16 -8.40 -6.35 -7.85
N PRO A 17 -7.19 -6.93 -7.82
CA PRO A 17 -5.96 -6.14 -7.78
C PRO A 17 -5.76 -5.32 -9.07
N VAL A 18 -5.44 -4.05 -8.90
CA VAL A 18 -5.08 -3.09 -9.95
C VAL A 18 -3.69 -2.53 -9.69
N GLU A 19 -2.96 -2.20 -10.76
CA GLU A 19 -1.65 -1.55 -10.65
C GLU A 19 -1.84 -0.03 -10.61
N ILE A 20 -1.48 0.59 -9.48
CA ILE A 20 -1.48 2.04 -9.28
C ILE A 20 -0.08 2.45 -8.87
N ASP A 21 0.57 3.31 -9.63
CA ASP A 21 1.95 3.75 -9.36
C ASP A 21 3.00 2.62 -9.26
N GLY A 22 2.77 1.49 -9.95
CA GLY A 22 3.63 0.31 -9.88
C GLY A 22 3.35 -0.57 -8.67
N GLU A 23 2.28 -0.28 -7.93
CA GLU A 23 1.84 -1.00 -6.75
C GLU A 23 0.54 -1.74 -7.01
N PHE A 24 0.50 -3.02 -6.59
CA PHE A 24 -0.72 -3.81 -6.66
C PHE A 24 -1.60 -3.50 -5.45
N VAL A 25 -2.72 -2.84 -5.70
CA VAL A 25 -3.73 -2.46 -4.70
C VAL A 25 -5.09 -3.01 -5.08
N TYR A 26 -5.98 -3.19 -4.11
CA TYR A 26 -7.36 -3.62 -4.35
C TYR A 26 -8.31 -2.86 -3.45
N LEU A 27 -9.53 -2.64 -3.95
CA LEU A 27 -10.65 -2.12 -3.19
C LEU A 27 -11.79 -3.14 -3.28
N ALA A 28 -12.13 -3.74 -2.15
CA ALA A 28 -13.12 -4.80 -2.06
C ALA A 28 -14.33 -4.32 -1.26
N PRO A 29 -15.42 -3.87 -1.92
CA PRO A 29 -16.65 -3.45 -1.25
C PRO A 29 -17.26 -4.59 -0.43
N ARG A 30 -17.78 -4.26 0.75
CA ARG A 30 -18.45 -5.15 1.68
C ARG A 30 -19.66 -4.44 2.28
N GLN A 31 -20.42 -5.13 3.12
CA GLN A 31 -21.53 -4.50 3.82
C GLN A 31 -20.99 -3.37 4.70
N ASP A 32 -21.47 -2.14 4.47
CA ASP A 32 -21.15 -0.91 5.22
C ASP A 32 -19.77 -0.26 4.96
N GLY A 33 -19.04 -0.68 3.93
CA GLY A 33 -17.77 -0.06 3.57
C GLY A 33 -16.96 -0.88 2.58
N ALA A 34 -15.65 -0.66 2.55
CA ALA A 34 -14.74 -1.39 1.69
C ALA A 34 -13.44 -1.75 2.43
N GLU A 35 -12.89 -2.89 2.06
CA GLU A 35 -11.51 -3.23 2.38
C GLU A 35 -10.59 -2.64 1.31
N LEU A 36 -9.66 -1.77 1.73
CA LEU A 36 -8.60 -1.26 0.87
C LEU A 36 -7.30 -1.95 1.25
N GLY A 37 -6.63 -2.59 0.29
CA GLY A 37 -5.37 -3.26 0.56
C GLY A 37 -4.33 -3.12 -0.54
N ALA A 38 -3.07 -3.40 -0.17
CA ALA A 38 -1.90 -3.35 -1.04
C ALA A 38 -1.00 -4.55 -0.80
N ILE A 39 -0.40 -5.09 -1.86
CA ILE A 39 0.54 -6.22 -1.74
C ILE A 39 1.87 -5.72 -1.19
N LEU A 40 2.23 -6.23 -0.01
CA LEU A 40 3.48 -5.88 0.68
C LEU A 40 4.66 -6.73 0.17
N VAL A 41 4.50 -8.06 0.19
CA VAL A 41 5.50 -9.04 -0.27
C VAL A 41 4.80 -10.18 -0.99
N HIS A 42 5.30 -10.56 -2.16
CA HIS A 42 4.83 -11.76 -2.86
C HIS A 42 5.56 -13.01 -2.36
N ALA A 43 4.88 -14.15 -2.27
CA ALA A 43 5.49 -15.44 -1.91
C ALA A 43 6.46 -15.33 -0.72
N TYR A 44 5.99 -14.77 0.40
CA TYR A 44 6.84 -14.43 1.53
C TYR A 44 7.42 -15.69 2.21
N SER A 45 8.63 -15.56 2.74
CA SER A 45 9.25 -16.56 3.60
C SER A 45 8.82 -16.39 5.07
N PRO A 46 8.93 -17.43 5.90
CA PRO A 46 8.66 -17.32 7.34
C PRO A 46 9.47 -16.21 8.04
N ALA A 47 10.71 -15.97 7.61
CA ALA A 47 11.55 -14.89 8.13
C ALA A 47 10.98 -13.50 7.80
N GLN A 48 10.46 -13.32 6.59
CA GLN A 48 9.81 -12.07 6.19
C GLN A 48 8.50 -11.83 6.94
N LEU A 49 7.72 -12.89 7.21
CA LEU A 49 6.54 -12.78 8.07
C LEU A 49 6.92 -12.32 9.48
N GLN A 50 7.94 -12.92 10.09
CA GLN A 50 8.40 -12.54 11.43
C GLN A 50 8.84 -11.07 11.49
N GLU A 51 9.58 -10.61 10.48
CA GLU A 51 10.02 -9.22 10.42
C GLU A 51 8.85 -8.26 10.16
N ALA A 52 7.91 -8.62 9.30
CA ALA A 52 6.70 -7.83 9.06
C ALA A 52 5.82 -7.73 10.31
N LEU A 53 5.70 -8.80 11.10
CA LEU A 53 4.99 -8.79 12.39
C LEU A 53 5.68 -7.84 13.39
N ARG A 54 7.01 -7.90 13.48
CA ARG A 54 7.81 -7.00 14.34
C ARG A 54 7.61 -5.54 13.94
N LEU A 55 7.64 -5.27 12.65
CA LEU A 55 7.45 -3.93 12.10
C LEU A 55 6.02 -3.42 12.30
N GLY A 56 5.02 -4.28 12.13
CA GLY A 56 3.61 -3.96 12.39
C GLY A 56 3.40 -3.50 13.83
N PHE A 57 3.97 -4.20 14.79
CA PHE A 57 3.91 -3.79 16.19
C PHE A 57 4.58 -2.43 16.44
N GLN A 58 5.72 -2.16 15.81
CA GLN A 58 6.46 -0.90 16.00
C GLN A 58 5.80 0.32 15.34
N SER A 59 5.06 0.09 14.25
CA SER A 59 4.47 1.15 13.44
C SER A 59 2.98 1.37 13.69
N ALA A 60 2.33 0.54 14.51
CA ALA A 60 0.89 0.59 14.79
C ALA A 60 0.36 1.91 15.36
N LEU A 61 1.22 2.73 15.99
CA LEU A 61 0.83 4.06 16.48
C LEU A 61 0.89 5.16 15.42
N HIS A 62 1.57 4.89 14.30
CA HIS A 62 1.82 5.86 13.23
C HIS A 62 0.96 5.59 12.00
N PHE A 63 0.38 4.40 11.90
CA PHE A 63 -0.33 3.94 10.73
C PHE A 63 -1.53 3.08 11.07
N ASP A 64 -2.56 3.18 10.22
CA ASP A 64 -3.84 2.51 10.44
C ASP A 64 -3.96 1.16 9.71
N ALA A 65 -3.18 0.90 8.65
CA ALA A 65 -3.31 -0.35 7.92
C ALA A 65 -2.65 -1.51 8.69
N GLY A 66 -3.39 -2.60 8.85
CA GLY A 66 -2.93 -3.83 9.48
C GLY A 66 -2.20 -4.73 8.51
N LEU A 67 -1.39 -5.64 9.05
CA LEU A 67 -0.77 -6.73 8.30
C LEU A 67 -1.75 -7.89 8.16
N GLY A 68 -1.92 -8.38 6.94
CA GLY A 68 -2.70 -9.56 6.62
C GLY A 68 -2.01 -10.44 5.59
N HIS A 69 -2.75 -11.42 5.07
CA HIS A 69 -2.35 -12.26 3.96
C HIS A 69 -3.50 -12.47 2.99
N THR A 70 -3.18 -12.73 1.73
CA THR A 70 -4.19 -13.12 0.72
C THR A 70 -4.84 -14.45 1.08
N ALA A 71 -6.05 -14.71 0.55
CA ALA A 71 -6.80 -15.94 0.85
C ALA A 71 -6.06 -17.24 0.46
N ASP A 72 -5.18 -17.18 -0.53
CA ASP A 72 -4.30 -18.29 -0.93
C ASP A 72 -3.08 -18.46 0.00
N GLY A 73 -2.90 -17.57 0.98
CA GLY A 73 -1.82 -17.54 1.94
C GLY A 73 -0.44 -17.17 1.37
N ARG A 74 -0.36 -16.78 0.08
CA ARG A 74 0.93 -16.60 -0.61
C ARG A 74 1.55 -15.22 -0.42
N ASN A 75 0.74 -14.18 -0.28
CA ASN A 75 1.23 -12.80 -0.25
C ASN A 75 0.92 -12.16 1.10
N LEU A 76 1.85 -11.34 1.60
CA LEU A 76 1.56 -10.41 2.69
C LEU A 76 0.91 -9.17 2.11
N VAL A 77 -0.09 -8.65 2.81
CA VAL A 77 -0.81 -7.43 2.41
C VAL A 77 -0.85 -6.44 3.58
N LEU A 78 -0.84 -5.16 3.25
CA LEU A 78 -1.35 -4.13 4.15
C LEU A 78 -2.81 -3.90 3.82
N THR A 79 -3.69 -3.88 4.82
CA THR A 79 -5.13 -3.72 4.62
C THR A 79 -5.73 -2.77 5.65
N ARG A 80 -6.72 -1.98 5.24
CA ARG A 80 -7.51 -1.14 6.13
C ARG A 80 -8.99 -1.19 5.74
N TRP A 81 -9.84 -1.13 6.76
CA TRP A 81 -11.27 -0.96 6.58
C TRP A 81 -11.63 0.51 6.38
N LEU A 82 -12.45 0.80 5.38
CA LEU A 82 -12.98 2.13 5.08
C LEU A 82 -14.50 2.14 5.21
N PRO A 83 -15.08 2.82 6.23
CA PRO A 83 -16.52 2.89 6.39
C PRO A 83 -17.15 3.77 5.31
N ARG A 84 -18.31 3.36 4.77
CA ARG A 84 -19.10 4.15 3.80
C ARG A 84 -18.33 4.54 2.53
N VAL A 85 -17.45 3.66 2.06
CA VAL A 85 -16.73 3.79 0.80
C VAL A 85 -17.32 2.81 -0.20
N ASP A 86 -17.77 3.32 -1.35
CA ASP A 86 -18.39 2.52 -2.40
C ASP A 86 -17.49 2.39 -3.65
N GLY A 87 -16.41 3.18 -3.74
CA GLY A 87 -15.48 3.11 -4.87
C GLY A 87 -14.17 3.86 -4.68
N TRP A 88 -13.31 3.79 -5.70
CA TRP A 88 -11.94 4.30 -5.68
C TRP A 88 -11.81 5.79 -5.42
N ILE A 89 -12.78 6.60 -5.87
CA ILE A 89 -12.77 8.05 -5.59
C ILE A 89 -12.88 8.32 -4.09
N ASP A 90 -13.79 7.62 -3.40
CA ASP A 90 -14.00 7.82 -1.96
C ASP A 90 -12.80 7.33 -1.16
N ALA A 91 -12.04 6.38 -1.71
CA ALA A 91 -10.84 5.80 -1.11
C ALA A 91 -9.54 6.55 -1.42
N ALA A 92 -9.55 7.57 -2.28
CA ALA A 92 -8.32 8.15 -2.85
C ALA A 92 -7.34 8.67 -1.77
N ALA A 93 -7.83 9.41 -0.77
CA ALA A 93 -6.98 9.91 0.31
C ALA A 93 -6.39 8.79 1.17
N GLN A 94 -7.16 7.73 1.41
CA GLN A 94 -6.73 6.58 2.19
C GLN A 94 -5.80 5.65 1.41
N LEU A 95 -5.94 5.62 0.08
CA LEU A 95 -5.01 4.98 -0.83
C LEU A 95 -3.63 5.64 -0.75
N GLU A 96 -3.54 6.97 -0.80
CA GLU A 96 -2.26 7.67 -0.64
C GLU A 96 -1.57 7.31 0.70
N GLN A 97 -2.32 7.34 1.80
CA GLN A 97 -1.81 6.95 3.12
C GLN A 97 -1.32 5.50 3.17
N LEU A 98 -2.05 4.59 2.50
CA LEU A 98 -1.67 3.17 2.41
C LEU A 98 -0.37 3.00 1.61
N LEU A 99 -0.22 3.74 0.50
CA LEU A 99 0.99 3.72 -0.32
C LEU A 99 2.21 4.28 0.42
N ASP A 100 2.03 5.30 1.24
CA ASP A 100 3.10 5.83 2.11
C ASP A 100 3.53 4.80 3.17
N GLN A 101 2.57 4.13 3.81
CA GLN A 101 2.88 3.03 4.73
C GLN A 101 3.61 1.88 4.03
N LEU A 102 3.13 1.49 2.84
CA LEU A 102 3.72 0.44 2.02
C LEU A 102 5.18 0.74 1.69
N ALA A 103 5.47 1.96 1.23
CA ALA A 103 6.82 2.40 0.91
C ALA A 103 7.74 2.34 2.14
N MET A 104 7.26 2.81 3.30
CA MET A 104 8.00 2.74 4.55
C MET A 104 8.31 1.27 4.94
N TRP A 105 7.30 0.40 4.87
CA TRP A 105 7.47 -0.99 5.26
C TRP A 105 8.43 -1.75 4.35
N ARG A 106 8.36 -1.53 3.05
CA ARG A 106 9.30 -2.14 2.10
C ARG A 106 10.73 -1.65 2.31
N ALA A 107 10.93 -0.36 2.61
CA ALA A 107 12.24 0.17 2.94
C ALA A 107 12.82 -0.50 4.21
N ALA A 108 11.98 -0.73 5.22
CA ALA A 108 12.39 -1.36 6.48
C ALA A 108 12.64 -2.88 6.36
N LEU A 109 11.86 -3.58 5.53
CA LEU A 109 12.04 -5.02 5.26
C LEU A 109 13.28 -5.33 4.40
N GLY A 110 13.87 -4.29 3.79
CA GLY A 110 15.08 -4.38 2.97
C GLY A 110 14.81 -4.81 1.53
N PRO A 111 15.73 -4.48 0.60
CA PRO A 111 15.56 -4.77 -0.81
C PRO A 111 15.80 -6.26 -1.07
N ARG A 112 14.75 -7.05 -1.30
CA ARG A 112 14.92 -8.37 -1.94
C ARG A 112 13.70 -9.04 -2.56
N GLN A 113 12.82 -8.27 -3.18
CA GLN A 113 12.06 -8.72 -4.36
C GLN A 113 12.04 -7.54 -5.33
N ALA A 114 12.39 -7.79 -6.58
CA ALA A 114 12.44 -6.75 -7.62
C ALA A 114 11.09 -6.05 -7.66
N ALA A 115 11.05 -4.80 -7.21
CA ALA A 115 9.95 -3.95 -7.59
C ALA A 115 9.97 -3.84 -9.11
N LEU A 116 8.80 -3.80 -9.76
CA LEU A 116 8.72 -3.53 -11.19
C LEU A 116 9.53 -2.24 -11.49
N PRO A 117 10.24 -2.18 -12.63
CA PRO A 117 11.12 -1.05 -12.93
C PRO A 117 10.33 0.28 -12.89
N GLY A 118 10.62 1.12 -11.89
CA GLY A 118 10.01 2.45 -11.71
C GLY A 118 9.57 2.80 -10.28
N ALA A 119 9.27 1.82 -9.43
CA ALA A 119 8.88 2.05 -8.03
C ALA A 119 10.09 2.46 -7.15
N GLU A 120 11.27 1.85 -7.39
CA GLU A 120 12.49 2.14 -6.64
C GLU A 120 12.97 3.59 -6.84
N GLN A 121 12.98 4.08 -8.09
CA GLN A 121 13.43 5.45 -8.41
C GLN A 121 12.58 6.53 -7.74
N ARG A 122 11.26 6.33 -7.63
CA ARG A 122 10.36 7.28 -6.96
C ARG A 122 10.51 7.25 -5.45
N SER A 123 10.64 6.06 -4.85
CA SER A 123 10.91 5.91 -3.42
C SER A 123 12.24 6.56 -3.02
N GLU A 124 13.29 6.38 -3.83
CA GLU A 124 14.59 7.02 -3.62
C GLU A 124 14.52 8.54 -3.76
N GLN A 125 13.74 9.05 -4.72
CA GLN A 125 13.56 10.49 -4.91
C GLN A 125 12.76 11.14 -3.76
N ARG A 126 11.75 10.44 -3.22
CA ARG A 126 10.99 10.89 -2.03
C ARG A 126 11.86 10.88 -0.78
N LEU A 127 12.67 9.83 -0.56
CA LEU A 127 13.63 9.75 0.53
C LEU A 127 14.68 10.86 0.45
N ARG A 128 15.20 11.16 -0.74
CA ARG A 128 16.14 12.28 -0.97
C ARG A 128 15.50 13.63 -0.66
N GLN A 129 14.24 13.85 -1.02
CA GLN A 129 13.52 15.09 -0.70
C GLN A 129 13.30 15.28 0.80
N MET A 130 12.98 14.21 1.54
CA MET A 130 12.84 14.26 3.00
C MET A 130 14.18 14.55 3.71
N LEU A 131 15.29 13.99 3.21
CA LEU A 131 16.62 14.20 3.78
C LEU A 131 17.24 15.56 3.41
N SER A 132 16.87 16.11 2.25
CA SER A 132 17.38 17.41 1.77
C SER A 132 16.59 18.61 2.32
N GLY A 133 15.44 18.38 2.98
CA GLY A 133 14.58 19.41 3.57
C GLY A 133 14.91 19.78 5.03
N ALA A 134 16.02 19.28 5.59
CA ALA A 134 16.47 19.61 6.94
C ALA A 134 17.89 20.20 6.93
N ALA A 135 18.01 21.45 6.51
CA ALA A 135 19.10 22.35 6.92
C ALA A 135 18.58 23.80 6.84
N PRO A 136 18.89 24.65 7.84
CA PRO A 136 18.27 25.97 8.04
C PRO A 136 18.58 26.98 6.93
#